data_AF-A0A920Q3T3-F1
#
_entry.id   AF-A0A920Q3T3-F1
#
_cell.length_a   1.000
_cell.length_b   1.000
_cell.length_c   1.000
_cell.angle_alpha   90.00
_cell.angle_beta   90.00
_cell.angle_gamma   90.00
#
_symmetry.space_group_name_H-M   'P 1'
#
loop_
_entity.id
_entity.type
_entity.pdbx_description
1 polymer ?
#
loop_
_entity_poly.entity_id
_entity_poly.type
_entity_poly.pdbx_seq_one_letter_code
_entity_poly.pdbx_strand_id
1 'polypeptide(L)'
;MVVLWDRPSFVDWKPMVFRTCGLWVVMPWTSGTRRRSTPGSTLKRPRYVFLVAGTVGGIHANSTRPADFLYDNLMIHSTVVQAAHRTGVDKLLYLGSSCIYPRHADQPITEEALLTGPLEPTNEGYALAKIAGIKLCETYRRQYGDDFISAMPTNLYGPGDNFDLWGVVTCCRP
;
A
#
# COMPACT_ATOMS: atom_id res chain seq x y z
N MET A 1 -3.36 -7.81 -1.28
CA MET A 1 -2.30 -8.77 -0.91
C MET A 1 -1.14 -7.97 -0.34
N VAL A 2 -0.78 -8.17 0.91
CA VAL A 2 0.48 -7.64 1.46
C VAL A 2 1.48 -8.78 1.35
N VAL A 3 2.54 -8.61 0.58
CA VAL A 3 3.58 -9.65 0.46
C VAL A 3 4.69 -9.31 1.43
N LEU A 4 4.88 -10.20 2.41
CA LEU A 4 5.92 -10.11 3.42
C LEU A 4 7.06 -11.06 3.04
N TRP A 5 8.29 -10.57 3.06
CA TRP A 5 9.45 -11.32 2.58
C TRP A 5 10.57 -11.38 3.63
N ASP A 6 11.06 -12.60 3.85
CA ASP A 6 11.97 -12.95 4.97
C ASP A 6 13.11 -13.91 4.54
N ARG A 7 13.39 -14.08 3.23
CA ARG A 7 14.49 -14.95 2.75
C ARG A 7 15.35 -14.30 1.66
N PRO A 8 16.66 -14.58 1.59
CA PRO A 8 17.54 -13.97 0.59
C PRO A 8 17.40 -14.52 -0.85
N SER A 9 16.66 -15.61 -1.10
CA SER A 9 16.59 -16.28 -2.42
C SER A 9 15.27 -16.03 -3.16
N PHE A 10 15.34 -15.44 -4.36
CA PHE A 10 14.22 -14.98 -5.20
C PHE A 10 13.27 -16.09 -5.74
N VAL A 11 13.56 -17.36 -5.47
CA VAL A 11 13.03 -18.51 -6.22
C VAL A 11 11.82 -19.19 -5.56
N ASP A 12 11.52 -18.90 -4.28
CA ASP A 12 10.47 -19.60 -3.53
C ASP A 12 9.34 -18.63 -3.11
N TRP A 13 8.38 -18.46 -4.00
CA TRP A 13 7.20 -17.61 -3.82
C TRP A 13 6.13 -18.37 -3.03
N LYS A 14 5.95 -18.03 -1.75
CA LYS A 14 4.69 -18.32 -1.04
C LYS A 14 4.08 -17.01 -0.53
N PRO A 15 2.89 -16.61 -1.01
CA PRO A 15 2.20 -15.45 -0.46
C PRO A 15 1.87 -15.73 1.01
N MET A 16 2.54 -15.04 1.93
CA MET A 16 2.09 -14.97 3.31
C MET A 16 1.01 -13.91 3.40
N VAL A 17 -0.25 -14.34 3.24
CA VAL A 17 -1.41 -13.52 3.62
C VAL A 17 -1.45 -13.51 5.14
N PHE A 18 -1.09 -12.38 5.75
CA PHE A 18 -1.51 -12.15 7.13
C PHE A 18 -3.03 -12.00 7.10
N ARG A 19 -3.74 -13.05 7.53
CA ARG A 19 -5.07 -12.85 8.12
C ARG A 19 -4.87 -11.78 9.18
N THR A 20 -5.69 -10.74 9.13
CA THR A 20 -5.80 -9.76 10.20
C THR A 20 -6.23 -10.50 11.47
N CYS A 21 -5.28 -11.13 12.16
CA CYS A 21 -5.43 -11.50 13.56
C CYS A 21 -5.78 -10.19 14.26
N GLY A 22 -6.94 -10.21 14.91
CA GLY A 22 -7.71 -9.03 15.28
C GLY A 22 -6.87 -7.93 15.90
N LEU A 23 -7.27 -6.69 15.58
CA LEU A 23 -7.43 -5.62 16.56
C LEU A 23 -6.49 -5.71 17.78
N TRP A 24 -5.21 -5.40 17.59
CA TRP A 24 -4.32 -4.98 18.69
C TRP A 24 -3.60 -3.70 18.28
N VAL A 25 -4.39 -2.64 18.09
CA VAL A 25 -3.94 -1.25 18.21
C VAL A 25 -3.80 -0.92 19.70
N VAL A 26 -3.02 -1.72 20.45
CA VAL A 26 -2.48 -1.34 21.76
C VAL A 26 -1.17 -2.12 21.92
N MET A 27 -0.08 -1.60 21.38
CA MET A 27 1.25 -1.96 21.89
C MET A 27 1.66 -0.82 22.83
N PRO A 28 1.91 -1.10 24.13
CA PRO A 28 2.22 -0.08 25.12
C PRO A 28 3.49 0.66 24.73
N TRP A 29 3.44 1.97 24.92
CA TRP A 29 4.54 2.90 24.80
C TRP A 29 5.62 2.51 25.84
N THR A 30 6.69 1.87 25.39
CA THR A 30 7.94 1.80 26.15
C THR A 30 9.02 2.50 25.34
N SER A 31 9.41 3.66 25.85
CA SER A 31 10.51 4.47 25.39
C SER A 31 11.81 3.66 25.27
N GLY A 32 12.51 3.86 24.15
CA GLY A 32 13.94 3.56 24.02
C GLY A 32 14.32 2.08 24.04
N THR A 33 14.45 1.47 22.86
CA THR A 33 15.64 0.73 22.41
C THR A 33 15.27 -0.11 21.17
N ARG A 34 15.97 0.15 20.06
CA ARG A 34 16.01 -0.77 18.91
C ARG A 34 16.80 -2.01 19.37
N ARG A 35 16.12 -2.99 19.99
CA ARG A 35 16.77 -4.19 20.55
C ARG A 35 16.21 -5.49 19.98
N ARG A 36 17.16 -6.43 19.81
CA ARG A 36 17.07 -7.74 19.18
C ARG A 36 15.88 -8.56 19.67
N SER A 37 15.35 -9.38 18.77
CA SER A 37 14.30 -10.37 19.04
C SER A 37 14.67 -11.29 20.21
N THR A 38 13.74 -11.45 21.14
CA THR A 38 13.80 -12.46 22.20
C THR A 38 13.75 -13.86 21.58
N PRO A 39 14.63 -14.80 21.97
CA PRO A 39 14.53 -16.19 21.51
C PRO A 39 13.27 -16.84 22.10
N GLY A 40 12.34 -17.28 21.26
CA GLY A 40 11.15 -18.05 21.68
C GLY A 40 9.80 -17.61 21.09
N SER A 41 9.67 -16.40 20.54
CA SER A 41 8.46 -16.03 19.79
C SER A 41 8.58 -16.44 18.33
N THR A 42 7.72 -17.34 17.87
CA THR A 42 7.57 -17.74 16.45
C THR A 42 6.99 -16.63 15.55
N LEU A 43 6.92 -15.38 16.03
CA LEU A 43 6.50 -14.23 15.24
C LEU A 43 7.58 -13.92 14.19
N LYS A 44 7.28 -14.26 12.94
CA LYS A 44 8.09 -13.82 11.79
C LYS A 44 8.04 -12.30 11.70
N ARG A 45 9.21 -11.65 11.71
CA ARG A 45 9.36 -10.21 11.50
C ARG A 45 9.79 -9.98 10.05
N PRO A 46 8.95 -9.39 9.19
CA PRO A 46 9.31 -9.20 7.79
C PRO A 46 10.50 -8.24 7.67
N ARG A 47 11.47 -8.61 6.83
CA ARG A 47 12.56 -7.70 6.46
C ARG A 47 12.14 -6.77 5.33
N TYR A 48 11.33 -7.28 4.40
CA TYR A 48 10.84 -6.51 3.25
C TYR A 48 9.33 -6.61 3.14
N VAL A 49 8.70 -5.50 2.74
CA VAL A 49 7.25 -5.39 2.56
C VAL A 49 6.94 -4.88 1.16
N PHE A 50 6.11 -5.62 0.42
CA PHE A 50 5.51 -5.15 -0.83
C PHE A 50 4.03 -4.88 -0.58
N LEU A 51 3.69 -3.60 -0.47
CA LEU A 51 2.34 -3.13 -0.23
C LEU A 51 1.60 -3.01 -1.56
N VAL A 52 1.06 -4.16 -2.00
CA VAL A 52 0.25 -4.31 -3.21
C VAL A 52 -1.23 -4.55 -2.89
N ALA A 53 -1.63 -4.37 -1.62
CA ALA A 53 -3.01 -4.47 -1.17
C ALA A 53 -3.76 -3.17 -1.41
N GLY A 54 -5.02 -3.29 -1.82
CA GLY A 54 -5.95 -2.18 -2.00
C GLY A 54 -7.31 -2.67 -2.45
N THR A 55 -8.31 -1.82 -2.24
CA THR A 55 -9.62 -1.97 -2.89
C THR A 55 -9.52 -1.31 -4.27
N VAL A 56 -9.62 -2.12 -5.33
CA VAL A 56 -9.46 -1.70 -6.73
C VAL A 56 -10.71 -2.11 -7.51
N GLY A 57 -11.07 -1.34 -8.54
CA GLY A 57 -12.23 -1.63 -9.38
C GLY A 57 -12.30 -0.70 -10.58
N GLY A 58 -13.23 -0.98 -11.49
CA GLY A 58 -13.48 -0.15 -12.67
C GLY A 58 -14.18 1.18 -12.36
N ILE A 59 -14.49 1.94 -13.41
CA ILE A 59 -15.12 3.28 -13.33
C ILE A 59 -16.43 3.22 -12.53
N HIS A 60 -17.31 2.26 -12.84
CA HIS A 60 -18.60 2.12 -12.17
C HIS A 60 -18.46 1.89 -10.65
N ALA A 61 -17.51 1.04 -10.24
CA ALA A 61 -17.28 0.75 -8.84
C ALA A 61 -16.75 1.96 -8.05
N ASN A 62 -15.80 2.69 -8.62
CA ASN A 62 -15.26 3.88 -7.98
C ASN A 62 -16.31 4.99 -7.84
N SER A 63 -17.14 5.18 -8.88
CA SER A 63 -18.20 6.20 -8.87
C SER A 63 -19.34 5.86 -7.91
N THR A 64 -19.67 4.58 -7.73
CA THR A 64 -20.79 4.15 -6.86
C THR A 64 -20.40 3.98 -5.40
N ARG A 65 -19.11 3.74 -5.11
CA ARG A 65 -18.60 3.47 -3.75
C ARG A 65 -17.41 4.36 -3.36
N PRO A 66 -17.42 5.68 -3.61
CA PRO A 66 -16.24 6.52 -3.41
C PRO A 66 -15.73 6.54 -1.95
N ALA A 67 -16.65 6.50 -0.98
CA ALA A 67 -16.30 6.48 0.44
C ALA A 67 -15.56 5.18 0.83
N ASP A 68 -16.01 4.03 0.35
CA ASP A 68 -15.37 2.74 0.62
C ASP A 68 -13.96 2.69 0.03
N PHE A 69 -13.81 3.14 -1.23
CA PHE A 69 -12.51 3.17 -1.89
C PHE A 69 -11.52 4.09 -1.18
N LEU A 70 -11.97 5.24 -0.70
CA LEU A 70 -11.13 6.14 0.10
C LEU A 70 -10.77 5.51 1.46
N TYR A 71 -11.77 5.09 2.22
CA TYR A 71 -11.61 4.59 3.59
C TYR A 71 -10.76 3.31 3.62
N ASP A 72 -11.12 2.29 2.85
CA ASP A 72 -10.45 0.99 2.87
C ASP A 72 -8.95 1.15 2.54
N ASN A 73 -8.66 1.92 1.49
CA ASN A 73 -7.29 2.13 1.06
C ASN A 73 -6.50 2.96 2.10
N LEU A 74 -7.08 4.02 2.67
CA LEU A 74 -6.42 4.77 3.74
C LEU A 74 -6.10 3.89 4.95
N MET A 75 -7.04 3.05 5.38
CA MET A 75 -6.85 2.15 6.51
C MET A 75 -5.77 1.11 6.22
N ILE A 76 -5.78 0.49 5.03
CA ILE A 76 -4.74 -0.46 4.60
C ILE A 76 -3.38 0.22 4.58
N HIS A 77 -3.25 1.34 3.88
CA HIS A 77 -1.95 2.01 3.68
C HIS A 77 -1.37 2.50 5.00
N SER A 78 -2.17 3.19 5.82
CA SER A 78 -1.72 3.76 7.09
C SER A 78 -1.31 2.69 8.08
N THR A 79 -2.10 1.61 8.18
CA THR A 79 -1.82 0.52 9.12
C THR A 79 -0.54 -0.21 8.74
N VAL A 80 -0.37 -0.55 7.46
CA VAL A 80 0.81 -1.31 7.00
C VAL A 80 2.08 -0.46 7.10
N VAL A 81 2.06 0.81 6.67
CA VAL A 81 3.24 1.69 6.77
C VAL A 81 3.64 1.91 8.23
N GLN A 82 2.69 2.21 9.11
CA GLN A 82 2.98 2.39 10.52
C GLN A 82 3.48 1.09 11.18
N ALA A 83 2.90 -0.05 10.83
CA ALA A 83 3.37 -1.35 11.34
C ALA A 83 4.78 -1.67 10.85
N ALA A 84 5.09 -1.40 9.58
CA ALA A 84 6.43 -1.60 9.01
C ALA A 84 7.49 -0.78 9.75
N HIS A 85 7.20 0.49 10.02
CA HIS A 85 8.06 1.37 10.81
C HIS A 85 8.28 0.82 12.22
N ARG A 86 7.18 0.53 12.95
CA ARG A 86 7.25 0.06 14.35
C ARG A 86 7.96 -1.29 14.51
N THR A 87 7.90 -2.13 13.48
CA THR A 87 8.54 -3.45 13.50
C THR A 87 9.98 -3.43 12.99
N GLY A 88 10.43 -2.29 12.44
CA GLY A 88 11.78 -2.11 11.93
C GLY A 88 12.03 -2.87 10.63
N VAL A 89 11.06 -2.87 9.71
CA VAL A 89 11.22 -3.37 8.33
C VAL A 89 12.40 -2.66 7.66
N ASP A 90 13.26 -3.42 6.98
CA ASP A 90 14.44 -2.88 6.31
C ASP A 90 14.05 -2.02 5.10
N LYS A 91 13.05 -2.46 4.32
CA LYS A 91 12.56 -1.74 3.14
C LYS A 91 11.11 -2.06 2.81
N LEU A 92 10.36 -1.04 2.40
CA LEU A 92 8.97 -1.16 1.94
C LEU A 92 8.85 -0.61 0.52
N LEU A 93 8.19 -1.37 -0.36
CA LEU A 93 7.74 -0.91 -1.67
C LEU A 93 6.23 -0.72 -1.67
N TYR A 94 5.79 0.52 -1.85
CA TYR A 94 4.40 0.91 -2.02
C TYR A 94 4.03 0.98 -3.50
N LEU A 95 2.90 0.39 -3.89
CA LEU A 95 2.36 0.56 -5.25
C LEU A 95 1.28 1.64 -5.29
N GLY A 96 1.60 2.71 -6.02
CA GLY A 96 0.67 3.74 -6.46
C GLY A 96 -0.20 3.28 -7.62
N SER A 97 -0.73 4.23 -8.38
CA SER A 97 -1.52 4.00 -9.58
C SER A 97 -1.37 5.20 -10.52
N SER A 98 -1.19 5.01 -11.82
CA SER A 98 -1.10 6.12 -12.79
C SER A 98 -2.31 7.08 -12.75
N CYS A 99 -3.46 6.61 -12.26
CA CYS A 99 -4.66 7.41 -12.13
C CYS A 99 -4.64 8.48 -11.00
N ILE A 100 -3.51 8.63 -10.29
CA ILE A 100 -3.32 9.69 -9.28
C ILE A 100 -2.87 11.03 -9.87
N TYR A 101 -2.45 11.03 -11.13
CA TYR A 101 -2.03 12.26 -11.79
C TYR A 101 -3.25 13.09 -12.21
N PRO A 102 -3.08 14.42 -12.36
CA PRO A 102 -4.15 15.29 -12.82
C PRO A 102 -4.74 14.82 -14.15
N ARG A 103 -6.06 14.98 -14.30
CA ARG A 103 -6.79 14.55 -15.51
C ARG A 103 -6.21 15.17 -16.79
N HIS A 104 -5.71 16.40 -16.69
CA HIS A 104 -5.17 17.18 -17.80
C HIS A 104 -3.66 17.43 -17.66
N ALA A 105 -2.91 16.46 -17.13
CA ALA A 105 -1.46 16.53 -17.10
C ALA A 105 -0.86 16.45 -18.52
N ASP A 106 0.20 17.23 -18.75
CA ASP A 106 0.94 17.21 -20.01
C ASP A 106 1.59 15.84 -20.26
N GLN A 107 1.65 15.46 -21.54
CA GLN A 107 2.23 14.18 -21.97
C GLN A 107 3.63 14.39 -22.54
N PRO A 108 4.61 13.54 -22.19
CA PRO A 108 4.52 12.43 -21.24
C PRO A 108 4.41 12.92 -19.79
N ILE A 109 3.59 12.23 -18.99
CA ILE A 109 3.44 12.56 -17.56
C ILE A 109 4.73 12.23 -16.82
N THR A 110 5.32 13.21 -16.15
CA THR A 110 6.46 13.02 -15.23
C THR A 110 5.99 12.97 -13.77
N GLU A 111 6.85 12.48 -12.88
CA GLU A 111 6.55 12.39 -11.44
C GLU A 111 6.23 13.75 -10.81
N GLU A 112 6.79 14.84 -11.33
CA GLU A 112 6.54 16.21 -10.87
C GLU A 112 5.11 16.69 -11.15
N ALA A 113 4.36 16.02 -12.03
CA ALA A 113 2.95 16.34 -12.29
C ALA A 113 2.03 15.93 -11.13
N LEU A 114 2.52 15.19 -10.14
CA LEU A 114 1.72 14.79 -8.98
C LEU A 114 1.23 16.04 -8.22
N LEU A 115 -0.08 16.13 -7.98
CA LEU A 115 -0.73 17.24 -7.26
C LEU A 115 -0.64 18.63 -7.95
N THR A 116 -0.36 18.71 -9.25
CA THR A 116 -0.31 19.99 -9.98
C THR A 116 -1.66 20.47 -10.52
N GLY A 117 -2.71 19.65 -10.42
CA GLY A 117 -4.04 19.96 -10.95
C GLY A 117 -5.15 19.03 -10.43
N PRO A 118 -6.40 19.21 -10.90
CA PRO A 118 -7.54 18.42 -10.45
C PRO A 118 -7.45 16.96 -10.90
N LEU A 119 -7.91 16.06 -10.03
CA LEU A 119 -8.02 14.63 -10.28
C LEU A 119 -9.24 14.31 -11.15
N GLU A 120 -9.28 13.09 -11.67
CA GLU A 120 -10.45 12.59 -12.38
C GLU A 120 -11.61 12.32 -11.39
N PRO A 121 -12.79 12.97 -11.52
CA PRO A 121 -13.85 12.87 -10.52
C PRO A 121 -14.34 11.44 -10.27
N THR A 122 -14.30 10.58 -11.28
CA THR A 122 -14.77 9.19 -11.16
C THR A 122 -13.91 8.32 -10.25
N ASN A 123 -12.65 8.68 -9.99
CA ASN A 123 -11.72 7.89 -9.17
C ASN A 123 -11.10 8.68 -8.00
N GLU A 124 -11.61 9.89 -7.73
CA GLU A 124 -11.00 10.84 -6.79
C GLU A 124 -10.73 10.21 -5.42
N GLY A 125 -11.68 9.48 -4.84
CA GLY A 125 -11.51 8.83 -3.54
C GLY A 125 -10.37 7.80 -3.52
N TYR A 126 -10.25 6.99 -4.58
CA TYR A 126 -9.15 6.05 -4.73
C TYR A 126 -7.81 6.77 -4.95
N ALA A 127 -7.80 7.78 -5.83
CA ALA A 127 -6.61 8.56 -6.16
C ALA A 127 -6.04 9.27 -4.92
N LEU A 128 -6.90 9.94 -4.13
CA LEU A 128 -6.51 10.60 -2.88
C LEU A 128 -5.92 9.60 -1.86
N ALA A 129 -6.53 8.41 -1.72
CA ALA A 129 -6.00 7.38 -0.83
C ALA A 129 -4.61 6.88 -1.27
N LYS A 130 -4.38 6.78 -2.59
CA LYS A 130 -3.09 6.39 -3.16
C LYS A 130 -2.03 7.48 -2.98
N ILE A 131 -2.39 8.74 -3.20
CA ILE A 131 -1.52 9.90 -2.95
C ILE A 131 -1.12 9.95 -1.47
N ALA A 132 -2.08 9.75 -0.56
CA ALA A 132 -1.81 9.72 0.88
C ALA A 132 -0.80 8.62 1.24
N GLY A 133 -0.89 7.43 0.63
CA GLY A 133 0.08 6.35 0.81
C GLY A 133 1.50 6.71 0.36
N ILE A 134 1.64 7.44 -0.76
CA ILE A 134 2.94 7.94 -1.24
C ILE A 134 3.50 8.96 -0.24
N LYS A 135 2.69 9.94 0.19
CA LYS A 135 3.10 10.95 1.16
C LYS A 135 3.43 10.35 2.53
N LEU A 136 2.76 9.28 2.94
CA LEU A 136 3.17 8.49 4.11
C LEU A 136 4.59 7.93 3.91
N CYS A 137 4.89 7.28 2.80
CA CYS A 137 6.24 6.75 2.56
C CYS A 137 7.31 7.86 2.55
N GLU A 138 7.05 8.98 1.86
CA GLU A 138 7.94 10.14 1.81
C GLU A 138 8.20 10.73 3.20
N THR A 139 7.13 10.93 3.99
CA THR A 139 7.24 11.55 5.32
C THR A 139 7.94 10.65 6.32
N TYR A 140 7.69 9.34 6.28
CA TYR A 140 8.39 8.37 7.13
C TYR A 140 9.87 8.29 6.80
N ARG A 141 10.23 8.28 5.50
CA ARG A 141 11.64 8.38 5.09
C ARG A 141 12.28 9.67 5.62
N ARG A 142 11.61 10.82 5.47
CA ARG A 142 12.15 12.13 5.90
C ARG A 142 12.27 12.25 7.42
N GLN A 143 11.29 11.78 8.17
CA GLN A 143 11.22 11.96 9.63
C GLN A 143 12.00 10.89 10.39
N TYR A 144 11.95 9.64 9.94
CA TYR A 144 12.49 8.49 10.69
C TYR A 144 13.65 7.79 9.98
N GLY A 145 13.95 8.13 8.73
CA GLY A 145 15.01 7.48 7.94
C GLY A 145 14.63 6.10 7.41
N ASP A 146 13.34 5.75 7.37
CA ASP A 146 12.88 4.47 6.83
C ASP A 146 13.13 4.37 5.31
N ASP A 147 13.52 3.19 4.81
CA ASP A 147 13.67 2.94 3.36
C ASP A 147 12.33 2.55 2.72
N PHE A 148 11.35 3.45 2.79
CA PHE A 148 10.01 3.23 2.22
C PHE A 148 9.87 3.94 0.86
N ILE A 149 9.98 3.19 -0.24
CA ILE A 149 9.85 3.70 -1.61
C ILE A 149 8.44 3.50 -2.15
N SER A 150 8.08 4.28 -3.16
CA SER A 150 6.88 4.05 -3.97
C SER A 150 7.26 3.82 -5.44
N ALA A 151 6.45 3.02 -6.14
CA ALA A 151 6.54 2.86 -7.58
C ALA A 151 5.17 3.15 -8.22
N MET A 152 5.21 3.70 -9.43
CA MET A 152 4.04 4.10 -10.18
C MET A 152 3.81 3.20 -11.39
N PRO A 153 3.03 2.11 -11.26
CA PRO A 153 2.66 1.32 -12.42
C PRO A 153 1.70 2.11 -13.31
N THR A 154 1.85 1.92 -14.63
CA THR A 154 0.82 2.27 -15.61
C THR A 154 -0.27 1.18 -15.66
N ASN A 155 -1.11 1.18 -16.68
CA ASN A 155 -2.11 0.15 -16.91
C ASN A 155 -1.45 -1.24 -16.91
N LEU A 156 -1.98 -2.14 -16.09
CA LEU A 156 -1.52 -3.52 -15.95
C LEU A 156 -2.56 -4.45 -16.60
N TYR A 157 -2.10 -5.57 -17.14
CA TYR A 157 -2.93 -6.67 -17.62
C TYR A 157 -2.18 -7.98 -17.38
N GLY A 158 -2.89 -9.09 -17.27
CA GLY A 158 -2.26 -10.41 -17.17
C GLY A 158 -3.12 -11.48 -16.54
N PRO A 159 -2.52 -12.63 -16.19
CA PRO A 159 -3.20 -13.71 -15.51
C PRO A 159 -3.83 -13.26 -14.18
N GLY A 160 -5.08 -13.64 -13.93
CA GLY A 160 -5.82 -13.29 -12.71
C GLY A 160 -6.46 -11.89 -12.74
N ASP A 161 -6.44 -11.21 -13.89
CA ASP A 161 -7.21 -9.99 -14.10
C ASP A 161 -8.71 -10.28 -14.17
N ASN A 162 -9.51 -9.25 -13.95
CA ASN A 162 -10.97 -9.35 -13.98
C ASN A 162 -11.51 -9.05 -15.38
N PHE A 163 -12.07 -10.08 -16.02
CA PHE A 163 -12.71 -9.97 -17.34
C PHE A 163 -14.21 -9.67 -17.26
N ASP A 164 -14.77 -9.52 -16.05
CA ASP A 164 -16.16 -9.13 -15.84
C ASP A 164 -16.31 -7.60 -15.86
N LEU A 165 -17.25 -7.12 -16.68
CA LEU A 165 -17.52 -5.69 -16.90
C LEU A 165 -17.91 -4.90 -15.64
N TRP A 166 -18.35 -5.59 -14.58
CA TRP A 166 -18.91 -4.97 -13.37
C TRP A 166 -18.12 -5.24 -12.08
N GLY A 167 -17.03 -6.01 -12.16
CA GLY A 167 -16.38 -6.55 -10.97
C GLY A 167 -15.53 -5.54 -10.19
N VAL A 168 -15.50 -5.72 -8.87
CA VAL A 168 -14.57 -5.07 -7.94
C VAL A 168 -13.54 -6.09 -7.50
N VAL A 169 -12.27 -5.76 -7.63
CA VAL A 169 -11.17 -6.60 -7.15
C VAL A 169 -10.63 -6.01 -5.86
N THR A 170 -11.15 -6.49 -4.73
CA THR A 170 -10.50 -6.22 -3.44
C THR A 170 -9.46 -7.29 -3.18
N CYS A 171 -8.19 -6.92 -3.30
CA CYS A 171 -7.09 -7.81 -2.98
C CYS A 171 -6.95 -7.87 -1.45
N CYS A 172 -7.74 -8.75 -0.81
CA CYS A 172 -7.80 -9.12 0.64
C CYS A 172 -9.23 -9.18 1.21
N ARG A 173 -10.30 -9.36 0.42
CA ARG A 173 -11.60 -9.75 1.01
C ARG A 173 -11.51 -11.18 1.60
N PRO A 174 -12.16 -11.43 2.75
CA PRO A 174 -12.07 -12.71 3.46
C PRO A 174 -12.55 -13.91 2.64
#